data_AF-A0A0F9B286-F1
#
_entry.id   AF-A0A0F9B286-F1
#
_cell.length_a   1.000
_cell.length_b   1.000
_cell.length_c   1.000
_cell.angle_alpha   90.00
_cell.angle_beta   90.00
_cell.angle_gamma   90.00
#
_symmetry.space_group_name_H-M   'P 1'
#
loop_
_entity.id
_entity.type
_entity.pdbx_description
1 polymer ?
#
loop_
_entity_poly.entity_id
_entity_poly.type
_entity_poly.pdbx_seq_one_letter_code
_entity_poly.pdbx_strand_id
1 'polypeptide(L)' 'MINKSEIMEFSREFGLRANVIEKDYVLGWVLAGIFNHAVIGSSWVFKGGTCLK' A
#
# COMPACT_ATOMS: atom_id res chain seq x y z
N MET A 1 -7.33 -7.76 8.11
CA MET A 1 -6.11 -7.00 8.45
C MET A 1 -4.95 -7.98 8.36
N ILE A 2 -3.86 -7.60 7.67
CA ILE A 2 -2.68 -8.46 7.55
C ILE A 2 -2.05 -8.72 8.92
N ASN A 3 -1.67 -9.96 9.18
CA ASN A 3 -1.04 -10.35 10.44
C ASN A 3 0.49 -10.40 10.33
N LYS A 4 1.17 -10.52 11.47
CA LYS A 4 2.64 -10.55 11.53
C LYS A 4 3.25 -11.71 10.74
N SER A 5 2.61 -12.88 10.74
CA SER A 5 3.11 -14.05 10.01
C SER A 5 3.08 -13.82 8.49
N GLU A 6 1.98 -13.24 7.98
CA GLU A 6 1.84 -12.85 6.57
C GLU A 6 2.88 -11.79 6.18
N ILE A 7 3.10 -10.77 7.04
CA ILE A 7 4.14 -9.75 6.81
C ILE A 7 5.53 -10.39 6.67
N MET A 8 5.86 -11.35 7.54
CA MET A 8 7.16 -12.03 7.50
C MET A 8 7.28 -12.98 6.31
N GLU A 9 6.18 -13.58 5.86
CA GLU A 9 6.15 -14.41 4.66
C GLU A 9 6.43 -13.57 3.41
N PHE A 10 5.71 -12.48 3.20
CA PHE A 10 5.94 -11.55 2.10
C PHE A 10 7.31 -10.89 2.15
N SER A 11 7.83 -10.59 3.35
CA SER A 11 9.20 -10.09 3.51
C SER A 11 10.24 -11.07 2.94
N ARG A 12 10.06 -12.38 3.14
CA ARG A 12 10.93 -13.41 2.58
C ARG A 12 10.71 -13.61 1.09
N GLU A 13 9.46 -13.68 0.65
CA GLU A 13 9.08 -13.89 -0.75
C GLU A 13 9.63 -12.77 -1.65
N PHE A 14 9.45 -11.51 -1.24
CA PHE A 14 9.84 -10.35 -2.03
C PHE A 14 11.27 -9.85 -1.75
N GLY A 15 11.97 -10.44 -0.77
CA GLY A 15 13.29 -9.97 -0.34
C GLY A 15 13.28 -8.54 0.22
N LEU A 16 12.13 -8.07 0.71
CA LEU A 16 11.94 -6.74 1.25
C LEU A 16 11.95 -6.77 2.78
N ARG A 17 12.32 -5.66 3.40
CA ARG A 17 12.19 -5.52 4.87
C ARG A 17 10.71 -5.54 5.27
N ALA A 18 10.38 -6.18 6.39
CA ALA A 18 9.01 -6.26 6.92
C ALA A 18 8.30 -4.89 7.00
N ASN A 19 9.02 -3.83 7.41
CA ASN A 19 8.47 -2.48 7.50
C ASN A 19 8.06 -1.89 6.12
N VAL A 20 8.69 -2.35 5.03
CA VAL A 20 8.30 -1.96 3.66
C VAL A 20 6.98 -2.63 3.30
N ILE A 21 6.82 -3.92 3.62
CA ILE A 21 5.57 -4.67 3.41
C ILE A 21 4.42 -4.01 4.18
N GLU A 22 4.62 -3.72 5.47
CA GLU A 22 3.61 -3.04 6.30
C GLU A 22 3.22 -1.68 5.72
N LYS A 23 4.21 -0.86 5.36
CA LYS A 23 3.99 0.47 4.78
C LYS A 23 3.21 0.38 3.47
N ASP A 24 3.57 -0.54 2.59
CA ASP A 24 2.91 -0.69 1.29
C ASP A 24 1.48 -1.24 1.45
N TYR A 25 1.25 -2.17 2.38
CA TYR A 25 -0.08 -2.65 2.72
C TYR A 25 -0.99 -1.50 3.19
N VAL A 26 -0.52 -0.68 4.15
CA VAL A 26 -1.29 0.47 4.65
C VAL A 26 -1.54 1.49 3.55
N LEU A 27 -0.53 1.78 2.72
CA LEU A 27 -0.67 2.70 1.60
C LEU A 27 -1.76 2.25 0.61
N GLY A 28 -1.84 0.95 0.31
CA GLY A 28 -2.90 0.40 -0.53
C GLY A 28 -4.30 0.71 0.01
N TRP A 29 -4.52 0.54 1.32
CA TRP A 29 -5.80 0.88 1.95
C TRP A 29 -6.11 2.38 1.92
N VAL A 30 -5.10 3.23 2.13
CA VAL A 30 -5.27 4.70 2.04
C VAL A 30 -5.66 5.10 0.62
N LEU A 31 -4.97 4.58 -0.40
CA LEU A 31 -5.28 4.87 -1.80
C LEU A 31 -6.67 4.37 -2.19
N ALA A 32 -7.06 3.17 -1.74
CA ALA A 32 -8.42 2.67 -1.93
C ALA A 32 -9.47 3.59 -1.29
N GLY A 33 -9.20 4.09 -0.08
CA GLY A 33 -10.08 5.07 0.59
C GLY A 33 -10.22 6.38 -0.19
N ILE A 34 -9.13 6.94 -0.70
CA ILE A 34 -9.13 8.15 -1.53
C ILE A 34 -9.93 7.91 -2.81
N PHE A 35 -9.69 6.79 -3.50
CA PHE A 35 -10.35 6.45 -4.76
C PHE A 35 -11.88 6.31 -4.60
N ASN A 36 -12.35 5.77 -3.47
CA ASN A 36 -13.78 5.60 -3.20
C ASN A 36 -14.46 6.88 -2.66
N HIS A 37 -13.72 7.96 -2.40
CA HIS A 37 -14.30 9.19 -1.84
C HIS A 37 -14.97 10.04 -2.94
N ALA A 38 -16.26 10.36 -2.76
CA ALA A 38 -17.11 10.99 -3.77
C ALA A 38 -16.58 12.32 -4.36
N VAL A 39 -15.78 13.08 -3.60
CA VAL A 39 -15.26 14.38 -4.03
C VAL A 39 -13.82 14.31 -4.57
N ILE A 40 -12.97 13.49 -3.96
CA ILE A 40 -11.52 13.51 -4.23
C ILE A 40 -11.05 12.34 -5.09
N GLY A 41 -11.84 11.27 -5.20
CA GLY A 41 -11.45 10.06 -5.94
C GLY A 41 -11.26 10.30 -7.44
N SER A 42 -12.02 11.22 -8.03
CA SER A 42 -11.91 11.59 -9.45
C SER A 42 -11.08 12.85 -9.72
N SER A 43 -10.76 13.63 -8.68
CA SER A 43 -10.06 14.92 -8.84
C SER A 43 -8.58 14.86 -8.47
N TRP A 44 -8.13 13.81 -7.79
CA TRP A 44 -6.73 13.64 -7.38
C TRP A 44 -6.03 12.56 -8.22
N VAL A 45 -4.76 12.81 -8.53
CA VAL A 45 -3.90 11.87 -9.26
C VAL A 45 -2.78 11.40 -8.34
N PHE A 46 -2.61 10.09 -8.21
CA PHE A 46 -1.47 9.51 -7.51
C PHE A 46 -0.21 9.58 -8.38
N LYS A 47 0.88 10.13 -7.84
CA LYS A 47 2.14 10.38 -8.58
C LYS A 47 3.35 10.14 -7.67
N GLY A 48 4.54 10.08 -8.28
CA GLY A 48 5.84 9.99 -7.62
C GLY A 48 6.51 8.64 -7.86
N GLY A 49 7.59 8.34 -7.13
CA GLY A 49 8.29 7.05 -7.29
C GLY A 49 7.42 5.85 -6.88
N THR A 50 6.51 6.03 -5.93
CA THR A 50 5.68 4.95 -5.40
C THR A 50 4.61 4.46 -6.40
N CYS A 51 4.18 5.29 -7.35
CA CYS A 51 3.23 4.86 -8.39
C CYS A 51 3.87 4.11 -9.56
N LEU A 52 5.20 3.99 -9.57
CA LEU A 52 5.97 3.24 -10.57
C LEU A 52 6.27 1.79 -10.14
N LYS A 53 5.90 1.44 -8.90
CA LYS A 53 6.16 0.15 -8.29
C LYS A 53 5.19 -0.91 -8.79
#